data_AF-A0A971HRS5-F1
#
_entry.id   AF-A0A971HRS5-F1
#
_cell.length_a   1.000
_cell.length_b   1.000
_cell.length_c   1.000
_cell.angle_alpha   90.00
_cell.angle_beta   90.00
_cell.angle_gamma   90.00
#
_symmetry.space_group_name_H-M   'P 1'
#
loop_
_entity.id
_entity.type
_entity.pdbx_description
1 polymer ?
#
loop_
_entity_poly.entity_id
_entity_poly.type
_entity_poly.pdbx_seq_one_letter_code
_entity_poly.pdbx_strand_id
1 'polypeptide(L)'
;MALRINSNTTALNAHSNLVKNESRLSSSIERLSSGLRINRASDDAAGLTISEKLRTQVRGLQRAQLNVQDGISLIQTAEGAMSEVTSMLQRMRELALQSANDTLTTTDRLEIQKEIAELKEDIDRISYDTEFNTKKLLDGTGTAVVSTSDPKNIDAIVTDQVLTFSDFSVAVWIKSEYVAGEGQKTYYGSPEQQRSAIFLKTDGSIADDTTMLMSISNFVDNNGNFILENAQTLYIQGDNSQGSLEVSKGLTLAQLNDRIKGAMTKDQLGHGLNFEGSESVLSTGGERAGQITVTSGRNGVLGRVSFTGSEDLVKALGFEVVTEPEDPIYSVAVTNIGVPYGERQTLTTQVSGHRVGGLIEGIELAFEPPQVAHVESTPAVLGITIG
;
A
#
# COMPACT_ATOMS: atom_id res chain seq x y z
N MET A 1 -32.83 17.50 68.29
CA MET A 1 -31.77 18.34 67.71
C MET A 1 -31.10 19.11 68.84
N ALA A 2 -29.83 18.80 69.14
CA ALA A 2 -29.10 19.51 70.19
C ALA A 2 -28.45 20.78 69.59
N LEU A 3 -28.92 21.96 70.00
CA LEU A 3 -28.21 23.22 69.73
C LEU A 3 -26.98 23.28 70.65
N ARG A 4 -25.78 23.19 70.07
CA ARG A 4 -24.51 23.47 70.76
C ARG A 4 -24.02 24.86 70.32
N ILE A 5 -23.78 25.75 71.28
CA ILE A 5 -23.38 27.15 71.03
C ILE A 5 -21.92 27.26 70.55
N ASN A 6 -21.06 26.29 70.90
CA ASN A 6 -19.62 26.32 70.61
C ASN A 6 -19.25 25.91 69.17
N SER A 7 -20.18 25.29 68.43
CA SER A 7 -19.99 24.84 67.05
C SER A 7 -21.21 25.27 66.26
N ASN A 8 -21.07 26.39 65.54
CA ASN A 8 -22.14 26.92 64.72
C ASN A 8 -22.13 26.23 63.35
N THR A 9 -22.72 25.04 63.28
CA THR A 9 -22.78 24.24 62.06
C THR A 9 -23.59 24.89 60.96
N THR A 10 -24.59 25.74 61.28
CA THR A 10 -25.36 26.48 60.27
C THR A 10 -24.52 27.58 59.63
N ALA A 11 -23.68 28.29 60.40
CA ALA A 11 -22.72 29.25 59.86
C ALA A 11 -21.64 28.59 58.98
N LEU A 12 -21.10 27.43 59.39
CA LEU A 12 -20.14 26.68 58.58
C LEU A 12 -20.74 26.17 57.26
N ASN A 13 -21.99 25.72 57.29
CA ASN A 13 -22.73 25.33 56.08
C ASN A 13 -23.01 26.54 55.17
N ALA A 14 -23.40 27.69 55.74
CA ALA A 14 -23.60 28.93 54.99
C ALA A 14 -22.29 29.41 54.34
N HIS A 15 -21.17 29.36 55.07
CA HIS A 15 -19.85 29.71 54.54
C HIS A 15 -19.41 28.75 53.43
N SER A 16 -19.59 27.44 53.60
CA SER A 16 -19.29 26.44 52.57
C SER A 16 -20.09 26.66 51.28
N ASN A 17 -21.35 27.10 51.40
CA ASN A 17 -22.18 27.46 50.25
C ASN A 17 -21.74 28.79 49.61
N LEU A 18 -21.29 29.76 50.40
CA LEU A 18 -20.74 31.02 49.90
C LEU A 18 -19.47 30.77 49.08
N VAL A 19 -18.54 29.96 49.57
CA VAL A 19 -17.31 29.59 48.83
C VAL A 19 -17.62 28.90 47.51
N LYS A 20 -18.64 28.02 47.48
CA LYS A 20 -19.12 27.40 46.23
C LYS A 20 -19.69 28.43 45.25
N ASN A 21 -20.44 29.42 45.75
CA ASN A 21 -21.00 30.50 44.91
C ASN A 21 -19.91 31.43 44.38
N GLU A 22 -18.91 31.77 45.20
CA GLU A 22 -17.77 32.58 44.78
C GLU A 22 -16.96 31.88 43.69
N SER A 23 -16.71 30.57 43.82
CA SER A 23 -16.08 29.77 42.78
C SER A 23 -16.88 29.76 41.47
N ARG A 24 -18.21 29.60 41.54
CA ARG A 24 -19.10 29.67 40.36
C ARG A 24 -19.12 31.05 39.70
N LEU A 25 -19.10 32.11 40.50
CA LEU A 25 -19.02 33.49 40.01
C LEU A 25 -17.68 33.72 39.31
N SER A 26 -16.58 33.29 39.91
CA SER A 26 -15.24 33.38 39.30
C SER A 26 -15.17 32.67 37.95
N SER A 27 -15.69 31.44 37.84
CA SER A 27 -15.76 30.73 36.55
C SER A 27 -16.66 31.44 35.52
N SER A 28 -17.74 32.07 35.96
CA SER A 28 -18.63 32.85 35.07
C SER A 28 -17.92 34.10 34.54
N ILE A 29 -17.14 34.78 35.39
CA ILE A 29 -16.31 35.93 35.00
C ILE A 29 -15.21 35.49 34.02
N GLU A 30 -14.55 34.35 34.25
CA GLU A 30 -13.53 33.81 33.34
C GLU A 30 -14.10 33.52 31.94
N ARG A 31 -15.28 32.90 31.86
CA ARG A 31 -15.99 32.67 30.59
C ARG A 31 -16.40 33.97 29.90
N LEU A 32 -16.85 34.95 30.66
CA LEU A 32 -17.23 36.26 30.13
C LEU A 32 -16.01 37.04 29.60
N SER A 33 -14.87 36.97 30.31
CA SER A 33 -13.64 37.66 29.91
C SER A 33 -12.96 37.02 28.70
N SER A 34 -13.06 35.70 28.53
CA SER A 34 -12.48 34.96 27.41
C SER A 34 -13.40 34.91 26.19
N GLY A 35 -14.71 35.07 26.39
CA GLY A 35 -15.74 34.83 25.37
C GLY A 35 -15.91 33.36 25.00
N LEU A 36 -15.21 32.44 25.67
CA LEU A 36 -15.25 31.01 25.41
C LEU A 36 -16.09 30.29 26.47
N ARG A 37 -16.95 29.37 26.02
CA ARG A 37 -17.78 28.55 26.91
C ARG A 37 -16.94 27.53 27.70
N ILE A 38 -15.86 27.02 27.11
CA ILE A 38 -14.95 26.01 27.70
C ILE A 38 -13.54 26.61 27.73
N ASN A 39 -13.04 26.95 28.92
CA ASN A 39 -11.70 27.54 29.09
C ASN A 39 -10.66 26.56 29.60
N ARG A 40 -11.10 25.52 30.33
CA ARG A 40 -10.21 24.54 30.98
C ARG A 40 -10.62 23.13 30.60
N ALA A 41 -9.66 22.22 30.56
CA ALA A 41 -9.92 20.79 30.34
C ALA A 41 -10.81 20.19 31.44
N SER A 42 -10.82 20.80 32.64
CA SER A 42 -11.69 20.41 33.76
C SER A 42 -13.17 20.72 33.54
N ASP A 43 -13.51 21.66 32.67
CA ASP A 43 -14.90 22.06 32.42
C ASP A 43 -15.61 21.11 31.45
N ASP A 44 -14.91 20.72 30.38
CA ASP A 44 -15.34 19.73 29.38
C ASP A 44 -14.12 19.26 28.57
N ALA A 45 -13.50 18.16 29.00
CA ALA A 45 -12.29 17.62 28.36
C ALA A 45 -12.55 17.19 26.90
N ALA A 46 -13.72 16.60 26.63
CA ALA A 46 -14.08 16.14 25.29
C ALA A 46 -14.36 17.33 24.35
N GLY A 47 -15.15 18.31 24.82
CA GLY A 47 -15.46 19.53 24.08
C GLY A 47 -14.23 20.40 23.79
N LEU A 48 -13.29 20.51 24.75
CA LEU A 48 -12.01 21.20 24.53
C LEU A 48 -11.15 20.47 23.49
N THR A 49 -11.05 19.14 23.57
CA THR A 49 -10.25 18.35 22.62
C THR A 49 -10.79 18.45 21.19
N ILE A 50 -12.11 18.38 21.01
CA ILE A 50 -12.74 18.56 19.69
C ILE A 50 -12.50 19.98 19.18
N SER A 51 -12.62 20.98 20.05
CA SER A 51 -12.43 22.40 19.70
C SER A 51 -10.98 22.69 19.30
N GLU A 52 -9.98 22.13 19.98
CA GLU A 52 -8.57 22.25 19.59
C GLU A 52 -8.24 21.45 18.32
N LYS A 53 -8.87 20.30 18.09
CA LYS A 53 -8.79 19.58 16.81
C LYS A 53 -9.31 20.44 15.67
N LEU A 54 -10.49 21.04 15.81
CA LEU A 54 -11.07 21.94 14.81
C LEU A 54 -10.21 23.20 14.61
N ARG A 55 -9.68 23.77 15.69
CA ARG A 55 -8.77 24.94 15.61
C ARG A 55 -7.47 24.60 14.87
N THR A 56 -6.95 23.39 15.05
CA THR A 56 -5.80 22.88 14.32
C THR A 56 -6.14 22.66 12.84
N GLN A 57 -7.31 22.09 12.55
CA GLN A 57 -7.80 21.95 11.18
C GLN A 57 -7.97 23.30 10.49
N VAL A 58 -8.56 24.30 11.16
CA VAL A 58 -8.70 25.65 10.61
C VAL A 58 -7.34 26.27 10.30
N ARG A 59 -6.36 26.13 11.20
CA ARG A 59 -4.98 26.59 10.94
C ARG A 59 -4.36 25.85 9.75
N GLY A 60 -4.57 24.54 9.65
CA GLY A 60 -4.14 23.71 8.52
C GLY A 60 -4.76 24.18 7.20
N LEU A 61 -6.07 24.43 7.17
CA LEU A 61 -6.79 24.95 6.02
C LEU A 61 -6.33 26.36 5.62
N GLN A 62 -6.04 27.24 6.59
CA GLN A 62 -5.47 28.57 6.29
C GLN A 62 -4.10 28.47 5.63
N ARG A 63 -3.25 27.54 6.08
CA ARG A 63 -1.96 27.27 5.41
C ARG A 63 -2.16 26.65 4.02
N ALA A 64 -3.10 25.72 3.88
CA ALA A 64 -3.44 25.16 2.57
C ALA A 64 -3.94 26.24 1.60
N GLN A 65 -4.75 27.19 2.06
CA GLN A 65 -5.21 28.32 1.26
C GLN A 65 -4.05 29.19 0.77
N LEU A 66 -3.08 29.50 1.64
CA LEU A 66 -1.87 30.23 1.24
C LEU A 66 -1.05 29.43 0.20
N ASN A 67 -0.86 28.13 0.42
CA ASN A 67 -0.16 27.26 -0.54
C ASN A 67 -0.88 27.21 -1.90
N VAL A 68 -2.22 27.23 -1.92
CA VAL A 68 -3.01 27.32 -3.17
C VAL A 68 -2.79 28.67 -3.85
N GLN A 69 -2.70 29.77 -3.11
CA GLN A 69 -2.39 31.08 -3.68
C GLN A 69 -1.00 31.10 -4.32
N ASP A 70 0.00 30.52 -3.66
CA ASP A 70 1.35 30.36 -4.22
C ASP A 70 1.32 29.50 -5.50
N GLY A 71 0.51 28.43 -5.51
CA GLY A 71 0.28 27.60 -6.70
C GLY A 71 -0.39 28.37 -7.86
N ILE A 72 -1.35 29.26 -7.57
CA ILE A 72 -1.95 30.14 -8.58
C ILE A 72 -0.90 31.09 -9.14
N SER A 73 -0.08 31.71 -8.29
CA SER A 73 1.00 32.61 -8.74
C SER A 73 2.05 31.90 -9.59
N LEU A 74 2.38 30.64 -9.27
CA LEU A 74 3.24 29.80 -10.09
C LEU A 74 2.63 29.57 -11.48
N ILE A 75 1.36 29.16 -11.54
CA ILE A 75 0.65 28.92 -12.81
C ILE A 75 0.56 30.19 -13.64
N GLN A 76 0.25 31.34 -13.04
CA GLN A 76 0.19 32.62 -13.75
C GLN A 76 1.55 33.04 -14.33
N THR A 77 2.63 32.74 -13.62
CA THR A 77 4.00 33.00 -14.11
C THR A 77 4.30 32.13 -15.34
N ALA A 78 3.95 30.84 -15.27
CA ALA A 78 4.09 29.93 -16.40
C ALA A 78 3.20 30.33 -17.59
N GLU A 79 1.94 30.72 -17.34
CA GLU A 79 0.99 31.16 -18.37
C GLU A 79 1.47 32.43 -19.09
N GLY A 80 2.01 33.40 -18.34
CA GLY A 80 2.60 34.61 -18.93
C GLY A 80 3.77 34.29 -19.86
N ALA A 81 4.70 33.43 -19.42
CA ALA A 81 5.81 32.98 -20.25
C ALA A 81 5.35 32.19 -21.50
N MET A 82 4.34 31.32 -21.35
CA MET A 82 3.74 30.59 -22.47
C MET A 82 2.99 31.51 -23.46
N SER A 83 2.42 32.62 -22.98
CA SER A 83 1.80 33.62 -23.84
C SER A 83 2.83 34.28 -24.77
N GLU A 84 3.99 34.66 -24.24
CA GLU A 84 5.11 35.20 -25.03
C GLU A 84 5.62 34.18 -26.05
N VAL A 85 5.80 32.91 -25.64
CA VAL A 85 6.17 31.82 -26.56
C VAL A 85 5.13 31.69 -27.68
N THR A 86 3.84 31.76 -27.36
CA THR A 86 2.76 31.69 -28.36
C THR A 86 2.84 32.85 -29.36
N SER A 87 3.08 34.08 -28.91
CA SER A 87 3.25 35.24 -29.78
C SER A 87 4.47 35.10 -30.70
N MET A 88 5.60 34.59 -30.20
CA MET A 88 6.78 34.29 -31.02
C MET A 88 6.51 33.20 -32.06
N LEU A 89 5.81 32.13 -31.70
CA LEU A 89 5.43 31.07 -32.64
C LEU A 89 4.48 31.59 -33.74
N GLN A 90 3.55 32.49 -33.39
CA GLN A 90 2.70 33.16 -34.38
C GLN A 90 3.53 34.01 -35.33
N ARG A 91 4.51 34.78 -34.82
CA ARG A 91 5.46 35.54 -35.65
C ARG A 91 6.29 34.63 -36.56
N MET A 92 6.82 33.52 -36.04
CA MET A 92 7.54 32.52 -36.86
C MET A 92 6.66 31.96 -37.98
N ARG A 93 5.37 31.74 -37.72
CA ARG A 93 4.41 31.31 -38.75
C ARG A 93 4.20 32.37 -39.82
N GLU A 94 4.07 33.64 -39.44
CA GLU A 94 3.97 34.75 -40.41
C GLU A 94 5.20 34.82 -41.30
N LEU A 95 6.39 34.72 -40.71
CA LEU A 95 7.67 34.69 -41.42
C LEU A 95 7.78 33.49 -42.36
N ALA A 96 7.32 32.32 -41.92
CA ALA A 96 7.28 31.12 -42.76
C ALA A 96 6.36 31.32 -43.98
N LEU A 97 5.17 31.89 -43.79
CA LEU A 97 4.24 32.22 -44.89
C LEU A 97 4.82 33.30 -45.82
N GLN A 98 5.50 34.31 -45.27
CA GLN A 98 6.18 35.33 -46.05
C GLN A 98 7.27 34.69 -46.92
N SER A 99 8.10 33.83 -46.32
CA SER A 99 9.18 33.12 -47.02
C SER A 99 8.67 32.22 -48.15
N ALA A 100 7.43 31.73 -48.08
CA ALA A 100 6.82 30.89 -49.11
C ALA A 100 6.40 31.66 -50.37
N ASN A 101 6.48 33.00 -50.37
CA ASN A 101 6.15 33.82 -51.53
C ASN A 101 7.26 33.74 -52.60
N ASP A 102 6.91 33.32 -53.82
CA ASP A 102 7.83 33.13 -54.95
C ASP A 102 8.49 34.41 -55.47
N THR A 103 8.00 35.58 -55.05
CA THR A 103 8.56 36.89 -55.46
C THR A 103 9.78 37.32 -54.65
N LEU A 104 10.09 36.65 -53.53
CA LEU A 104 11.25 36.96 -52.67
C LEU A 104 12.56 36.40 -53.22
N THR A 105 13.64 37.17 -53.07
CA THR A 105 14.98 36.70 -53.44
C THR A 105 15.55 35.72 -52.40
N THR A 106 16.62 35.02 -52.76
CA THR A 106 17.34 34.13 -51.83
C THR A 106 17.95 34.89 -50.65
N THR A 107 18.40 36.12 -50.86
CA THR A 107 18.91 36.99 -49.78
C THR A 107 17.81 37.36 -48.80
N ASP A 108 16.60 37.69 -49.27
CA ASP A 108 15.48 38.02 -48.38
C ASP A 108 15.05 36.83 -47.53
N ARG A 109 15.03 35.62 -48.13
CA ARG A 109 14.75 34.37 -47.40
C ARG A 109 15.81 34.07 -46.33
N LEU A 110 17.07 34.44 -46.58
CA LEU A 110 18.14 34.28 -45.60
C LEU A 110 17.97 35.20 -44.39
N GLU A 111 17.55 36.45 -44.60
CA GLU A 111 17.26 37.37 -43.49
C GLU A 111 16.03 36.92 -42.68
N ILE A 112 14.98 36.43 -43.34
CA ILE A 112 13.83 35.81 -42.64
C ILE A 112 14.28 34.62 -41.79
N GLN A 113 15.17 33.78 -42.31
CA GLN A 113 15.69 32.62 -41.57
C GLN A 113 16.50 33.03 -40.34
N LYS A 114 17.21 34.17 -40.37
CA LYS A 114 17.91 34.70 -39.19
C LYS A 114 16.91 35.14 -38.12
N GLU A 115 15.85 35.85 -38.49
CA GLU A 115 14.80 36.25 -37.54
C GLU A 115 14.12 35.02 -36.91
N ILE A 116 13.86 33.97 -37.69
CA ILE A 116 13.34 32.69 -37.18
C ILE A 116 14.33 32.03 -36.20
N ALA A 117 15.64 32.09 -36.47
CA ALA A 117 16.65 31.53 -35.59
C ALA A 117 16.76 32.29 -34.26
N GLU A 118 16.69 33.63 -34.30
CA GLU A 118 16.64 34.48 -33.09
C GLU A 118 15.38 34.20 -32.27
N LEU A 119 14.20 34.10 -32.90
CA LEU A 119 12.95 33.74 -32.22
C LEU A 119 13.02 32.37 -31.55
N LYS A 120 13.70 31.40 -32.19
CA LYS A 120 13.92 30.08 -31.58
C LYS A 120 14.80 30.17 -30.34
N GLU A 121 15.93 30.89 -30.42
CA GLU A 121 16.83 31.08 -29.28
C GLU A 121 16.12 31.80 -28.12
N ASP A 122 15.27 32.78 -28.43
CA ASP A 122 14.46 33.48 -27.46
C ASP A 122 13.41 32.58 -26.79
N ILE A 123 12.77 31.68 -27.54
CA ILE A 123 11.87 30.65 -26.98
C ILE A 123 12.64 29.73 -26.03
N ASP A 124 13.81 29.24 -26.43
CA ASP A 124 14.66 28.39 -25.60
C ASP A 124 15.08 29.14 -24.31
N ARG A 125 15.46 30.42 -24.41
CA ARG A 125 15.80 31.27 -23.26
C ARG A 125 14.63 31.42 -22.30
N ILE A 126 13.42 31.74 -22.79
CA ILE A 126 12.22 31.84 -21.93
C ILE A 126 11.98 30.51 -21.21
N SER A 127 12.16 29.39 -21.90
CA SER A 127 11.99 28.06 -21.32
C SER A 127 12.94 27.81 -20.13
N TYR A 128 14.24 28.08 -20.30
CA TYR A 128 15.26 27.84 -19.27
C TYR A 128 15.29 28.89 -18.16
N ASP A 129 14.93 30.15 -18.45
CA ASP A 129 15.03 31.24 -17.48
C ASP A 129 13.76 31.41 -16.65
N THR A 130 12.60 30.93 -17.11
CA THR A 130 11.34 31.04 -16.36
C THR A 130 11.38 30.20 -15.09
N GLU A 131 11.37 30.87 -13.95
CA GLU A 131 11.41 30.24 -12.64
C GLU A 131 10.45 30.90 -11.63
N PHE A 132 9.96 30.10 -10.69
CA PHE A 132 9.22 30.57 -9.53
C PHE A 132 9.88 30.03 -8.27
N ASN A 133 10.30 30.92 -7.38
CA ASN A 133 11.02 30.57 -6.16
C ASN A 133 12.18 29.60 -6.43
N THR A 134 13.02 29.91 -7.43
CA THR A 134 14.16 29.09 -7.92
C THR A 134 13.82 27.75 -8.58
N LYS A 135 12.53 27.35 -8.65
CA LYS A 135 12.09 26.17 -9.40
C LYS A 135 11.88 26.56 -10.87
N LYS A 136 12.59 25.91 -11.79
CA LYS A 136 12.35 26.02 -13.23
C LYS A 136 10.98 25.47 -13.59
N LEU A 137 10.26 26.17 -14.48
CA LEU A 137 8.87 25.84 -14.78
C LEU A 137 8.68 25.19 -16.16
N LEU A 138 9.51 25.55 -17.14
CA LEU A 138 9.26 25.25 -18.56
C LEU A 138 10.37 24.40 -19.21
N ASP A 139 11.44 24.10 -18.49
CA ASP A 139 12.63 23.40 -18.99
C ASP A 139 12.51 21.86 -19.02
N GLY A 140 11.34 21.32 -18.63
CA GLY A 140 11.09 19.89 -18.55
C GLY A 140 11.66 19.20 -17.30
N THR A 141 12.32 19.92 -16.38
CA THR A 141 12.91 19.36 -15.15
C THR A 141 11.94 19.30 -13.96
N GLY A 142 10.68 19.72 -14.17
CA GLY A 142 9.64 19.61 -13.15
C GLY A 142 9.46 18.17 -12.67
N THR A 143 9.03 18.01 -11.42
CA THR A 143 8.82 16.69 -10.82
C THR A 143 7.77 15.95 -11.64
N ALA A 144 8.14 14.82 -12.24
CA ALA A 144 7.18 13.97 -12.92
C ALA A 144 6.12 13.51 -11.91
N VAL A 145 4.87 13.83 -12.21
CA VAL A 145 3.71 13.32 -11.51
C VAL A 145 3.19 12.16 -12.33
N VAL A 146 3.14 11.00 -11.69
CA VAL A 146 2.56 9.80 -12.30
C VAL A 146 1.16 9.60 -11.74
N SER A 147 0.23 9.37 -12.65
CA SER A 147 -1.16 9.02 -12.36
C SER A 147 -1.48 7.67 -12.98
N THR A 148 -2.27 6.86 -12.30
CA THR A 148 -2.64 5.51 -12.74
C THR A 148 -4.16 5.37 -12.70
N SER A 149 -4.73 4.75 -13.73
CA SER A 149 -6.15 4.41 -13.77
C SER A 149 -6.52 3.25 -12.83
N ASP A 150 -5.53 2.51 -12.32
CA ASP A 150 -5.70 1.41 -11.38
C ASP A 150 -4.62 1.44 -10.28
N PRO A 151 -4.72 2.36 -9.31
CA PRO A 151 -3.72 2.54 -8.25
C PRO A 151 -3.62 1.39 -7.26
N LYS A 152 -4.54 0.41 -7.33
CA LYS A 152 -4.43 -0.80 -6.50
C LYS A 152 -3.45 -1.78 -7.12
N ASN A 153 -3.52 -1.97 -8.43
CA ASN A 153 -2.78 -3.03 -9.10
C ASN A 153 -1.53 -2.55 -9.83
N ILE A 154 -1.48 -1.29 -10.27
CA ILE A 154 -0.33 -0.72 -10.97
C ILE A 154 -0.01 0.66 -10.39
N ASP A 155 1.19 0.78 -9.84
CA ASP A 155 1.78 2.01 -9.34
C ASP A 155 3.11 2.29 -10.05
N ALA A 156 3.58 3.52 -9.96
CA ALA A 156 4.79 3.97 -10.63
C ALA A 156 5.61 4.87 -9.72
N ILE A 157 6.88 4.55 -9.60
CA ILE A 157 7.84 5.22 -8.74
C ILE A 157 8.81 5.97 -9.64
N VAL A 158 8.88 7.27 -9.48
CA VAL A 158 9.90 8.10 -10.15
C VAL A 158 11.24 7.86 -9.46
N THR A 159 12.18 7.26 -10.17
CA THR A 159 13.50 6.87 -9.64
C THR A 159 14.63 7.74 -10.17
N ASP A 160 14.45 8.37 -11.33
CA ASP A 160 15.42 9.28 -11.96
C ASP A 160 14.72 10.35 -12.81
N GLN A 161 15.48 11.14 -13.57
CA GLN A 161 14.95 12.10 -14.54
C GLN A 161 14.03 11.41 -15.56
N VAL A 162 12.81 11.93 -15.68
CA VAL A 162 11.82 11.44 -16.65
C VAL A 162 11.87 12.33 -17.88
N LEU A 163 12.25 11.76 -19.01
CA LEU A 163 12.40 12.51 -20.27
C LEU A 163 11.18 12.36 -21.21
N THR A 164 10.27 11.41 -20.90
CA THR A 164 9.08 11.14 -21.72
C THR A 164 7.81 11.39 -20.94
N PHE A 165 7.04 12.41 -21.34
CA PHE A 165 5.74 12.74 -20.77
C PHE A 165 4.64 12.31 -21.73
N SER A 166 3.87 11.29 -21.34
CA SER A 166 2.83 10.70 -22.19
C SER A 166 1.89 9.83 -21.36
N ASP A 167 0.84 9.35 -22.03
CA ASP A 167 0.00 8.28 -21.52
C ASP A 167 0.55 6.93 -22.01
N PHE A 168 0.70 5.99 -21.09
CA PHE A 168 1.19 4.65 -21.36
C PHE A 168 0.13 3.61 -20.96
N SER A 169 -0.17 2.68 -21.86
CA SER A 169 -0.93 1.48 -21.52
C SER A 169 0.03 0.42 -20.98
N VAL A 170 -0.23 -0.05 -19.76
CA VAL A 170 0.58 -1.07 -19.09
C VAL A 170 -0.27 -2.31 -18.88
N ALA A 171 0.21 -3.43 -19.41
CA ALA A 171 -0.42 -4.73 -19.28
C ALA A 171 0.56 -5.72 -18.65
N VAL A 172 0.09 -6.48 -17.67
CA VAL A 172 0.85 -7.51 -16.97
C VAL A 172 0.14 -8.85 -17.14
N TRP A 173 0.87 -9.87 -17.56
CA TRP A 173 0.36 -11.23 -17.65
C TRP A 173 1.43 -12.23 -17.22
N ILE A 174 1.01 -13.45 -16.90
CA ILE A 174 1.94 -14.51 -16.50
C ILE A 174 2.65 -15.02 -17.76
N LYS A 175 3.98 -15.20 -17.67
CA LYS A 175 4.77 -15.74 -18.76
C LYS A 175 4.26 -17.11 -19.15
N SER A 176 4.01 -17.30 -20.45
CA SER A 176 3.80 -18.61 -21.07
C SER A 176 4.76 -18.79 -22.23
N GLU A 177 5.31 -20.00 -22.37
CA GLU A 177 6.22 -20.37 -23.43
C GLU A 177 5.96 -21.80 -23.90
N TYR A 178 6.11 -22.05 -25.20
CA TYR A 178 6.01 -23.40 -25.73
C TYR A 178 7.33 -24.16 -25.52
N VAL A 179 7.29 -25.25 -24.76
CA VAL A 179 8.43 -26.14 -24.53
C VAL A 179 8.23 -27.42 -25.35
N ALA A 180 9.18 -27.72 -26.23
CA ALA A 180 9.11 -28.91 -27.08
C ALA A 180 9.07 -30.18 -26.20
N GLY A 181 8.01 -30.98 -26.33
CA GLY A 181 7.79 -32.21 -25.57
C GLY A 181 6.91 -32.06 -24.31
N GLU A 182 6.78 -30.86 -23.76
CA GLU A 182 5.93 -30.57 -22.58
C GLU A 182 4.67 -29.77 -22.96
N GLY A 183 4.67 -29.09 -24.11
CA GLY A 183 3.56 -28.25 -24.57
C GLY A 183 3.67 -26.81 -24.07
N GLN A 184 2.53 -26.13 -23.91
CA GLN A 184 2.48 -24.77 -23.35
C GLN A 184 2.81 -24.82 -21.86
N LYS A 185 3.94 -24.23 -21.46
CA LYS A 185 4.36 -24.08 -20.06
C LYS A 185 4.08 -22.66 -19.61
N THR A 186 3.30 -22.52 -18.55
CA THR A 186 3.00 -21.22 -17.94
C THR A 186 3.59 -21.17 -16.54
N TYR A 187 4.26 -20.06 -16.23
CA TYR A 187 5.05 -19.87 -15.01
C TYR A 187 4.18 -19.24 -13.90
N TYR A 188 3.12 -19.94 -13.50
CA TYR A 188 2.10 -19.46 -12.54
C TYR A 188 2.61 -19.19 -11.12
N GLY A 189 3.85 -19.57 -10.83
CA GLY A 189 4.34 -19.70 -9.45
C GLY A 189 3.58 -20.79 -8.71
N SER A 190 4.20 -21.36 -7.69
CA SER A 190 3.57 -22.36 -6.82
C SER A 190 3.58 -21.85 -5.39
N PRO A 191 2.48 -21.96 -4.64
CA PRO A 191 2.51 -21.71 -3.21
C PRO A 191 3.26 -22.85 -2.51
N GLU A 192 3.87 -22.52 -1.37
CA GLU A 192 4.45 -23.56 -0.53
C GLU A 192 3.34 -24.46 0.03
N GLN A 193 3.56 -25.77 -0.06
CA GLN A 193 2.71 -26.76 0.60
C GLN A 193 3.52 -27.54 1.62
N GLN A 194 3.06 -27.53 2.86
CA GLN A 194 3.59 -28.35 3.93
C GLN A 194 2.57 -29.38 4.37
N ARG A 195 3.05 -30.55 4.79
CA ARG A 195 2.20 -31.63 5.27
C ARG A 195 2.72 -32.15 6.59
N SER A 196 1.81 -32.36 7.54
CA SER A 196 2.13 -32.94 8.83
C SER A 196 2.52 -34.41 8.71
N ALA A 197 3.04 -34.95 9.82
CA ALA A 197 3.07 -36.39 10.03
C ALA A 197 1.65 -36.97 9.97
N ILE A 198 1.56 -38.28 9.72
CA ILE A 198 0.29 -39.01 9.87
C ILE A 198 -0.02 -39.09 11.36
N PHE A 199 -1.17 -38.56 11.77
CA PHE A 199 -1.65 -38.68 13.14
C PHE A 199 -2.30 -40.04 13.36
N LEU A 200 -1.77 -40.78 14.34
CA LEU A 200 -2.27 -42.08 14.72
C LEU A 200 -2.89 -42.00 16.12
N LYS A 201 -3.99 -42.71 16.34
CA LYS A 201 -4.55 -42.92 17.67
C LYS A 201 -3.60 -43.81 18.49
N THR A 202 -3.76 -43.79 19.81
CA THR A 202 -2.99 -44.66 20.72
C THR A 202 -3.19 -46.17 20.46
N ASP A 203 -4.27 -46.56 19.77
CA ASP A 203 -4.52 -47.94 19.34
C ASP A 203 -3.88 -48.29 17.98
N GLY A 204 -3.18 -47.34 17.35
CA GLY A 204 -2.50 -47.51 16.06
C GLY A 204 -3.40 -47.28 14.84
N SER A 205 -4.69 -47.01 15.01
CA SER A 205 -5.57 -46.62 13.90
C SER A 205 -5.32 -45.17 13.47
N ILE A 206 -5.68 -44.84 12.23
CA ILE A 206 -5.54 -43.47 11.71
C ILE A 206 -6.52 -42.54 12.45
N ALA A 207 -6.03 -41.38 12.88
CA ALA A 207 -6.86 -40.38 13.53
C ALA A 207 -7.79 -39.67 12.53
N ASP A 208 -8.99 -39.34 12.99
CA ASP A 208 -10.02 -38.62 12.24
C ASP A 208 -10.25 -37.21 12.83
N ASP A 209 -11.16 -36.45 12.22
CA ASP A 209 -11.51 -35.09 12.61
C ASP A 209 -12.04 -34.95 14.04
N THR A 210 -12.71 -35.99 14.56
CA THR A 210 -13.24 -36.04 15.93
C THR A 210 -12.24 -36.49 16.99
N THR A 211 -11.10 -37.02 16.57
CA THR A 211 -10.09 -37.57 17.48
C THR A 211 -9.45 -36.46 18.31
N MET A 212 -9.47 -36.61 19.64
CA MET A 212 -8.84 -35.67 20.58
C MET A 212 -7.31 -35.80 20.55
N LEU A 213 -6.60 -34.68 20.70
CA LEU A 213 -5.14 -34.64 20.71
C LEU A 213 -4.55 -35.52 21.83
N MET A 214 -5.21 -35.63 22.98
CA MET A 214 -4.82 -36.53 24.06
C MET A 214 -4.79 -38.02 23.69
N SER A 215 -5.48 -38.42 22.62
CA SER A 215 -5.55 -39.79 22.14
C SER A 215 -4.63 -40.06 20.95
N ILE A 216 -3.78 -39.10 20.58
CA ILE A 216 -2.87 -39.22 19.44
C ILE A 216 -1.47 -39.62 19.93
N SER A 217 -0.93 -40.70 19.37
CA SER A 217 0.36 -41.25 19.78
C SER A 217 1.54 -40.33 19.45
N ASN A 218 1.42 -39.49 18.42
CA ASN A 218 2.46 -38.51 18.04
C ASN A 218 2.77 -37.50 19.16
N PHE A 219 1.83 -37.23 20.06
CA PHE A 219 2.01 -36.30 21.19
C PHE A 219 2.47 -37.01 22.48
N VAL A 220 2.90 -38.26 22.37
CA VAL A 220 3.49 -39.02 23.48
C VAL A 220 5.00 -39.12 23.24
N ASP A 221 5.79 -38.72 24.23
CA ASP A 221 7.26 -38.78 24.15
C ASP A 221 7.78 -40.23 24.24
N ASN A 222 9.09 -40.41 24.03
CA ASN A 222 9.75 -41.72 24.13
C ASN A 222 9.65 -42.37 25.52
N ASN A 223 9.30 -41.60 26.56
CA ASN A 223 9.14 -42.05 27.93
C ASN A 223 7.68 -42.38 28.27
N GLY A 224 6.74 -42.23 27.31
CA GLY A 224 5.32 -42.48 27.50
C GLY A 224 4.54 -41.30 28.10
N ASN A 225 5.15 -40.13 28.26
CA ASN A 225 4.49 -38.94 28.79
C ASN A 225 3.82 -38.14 27.67
N PHE A 226 2.65 -37.60 27.96
CA PHE A 226 1.94 -36.74 27.03
C PHE A 226 2.51 -35.32 27.04
N ILE A 227 2.91 -34.80 25.88
CA ILE A 227 3.67 -33.54 25.81
C ILE A 227 2.80 -32.30 26.06
N LEU A 228 1.48 -32.39 25.86
CA LEU A 228 0.53 -31.28 26.05
C LEU A 228 -0.23 -31.36 27.39
N GLU A 229 0.43 -31.82 28.46
CA GLU A 229 -0.18 -31.78 29.81
C GLU A 229 -0.58 -30.35 30.22
N ASN A 230 0.30 -29.41 29.91
CA ASN A 230 0.00 -27.98 29.87
C ASN A 230 -0.19 -27.54 28.42
N ALA A 231 -1.07 -26.57 28.19
CA ALA A 231 -1.24 -25.98 26.88
C ALA A 231 0.06 -25.30 26.42
N GLN A 232 0.38 -25.42 25.14
CA GLN A 232 1.59 -24.87 24.55
C GLN A 232 1.24 -23.97 23.37
N THR A 233 2.06 -22.95 23.12
CA THR A 233 1.88 -22.06 21.97
C THR A 233 2.67 -22.54 20.78
N LEU A 234 2.01 -22.63 19.62
CA LEU A 234 2.62 -22.83 18.32
C LEU A 234 2.53 -21.52 17.54
N TYR A 235 3.65 -21.11 16.96
CA TYR A 235 3.76 -19.94 16.11
C TYR A 235 3.87 -20.37 14.65
N ILE A 236 3.21 -19.60 13.79
CA ILE A 236 3.29 -19.72 12.34
C ILE A 236 3.86 -18.40 11.85
N GLN A 237 5.00 -18.43 11.16
CA GLN A 237 5.71 -17.24 10.67
C GLN A 237 5.80 -17.23 9.15
N GLY A 238 5.64 -16.04 8.54
CA GLY A 238 5.75 -15.80 7.10
C GLY A 238 5.74 -14.29 6.80
N ASP A 239 6.56 -13.83 5.86
CA ASP A 239 6.67 -12.43 5.40
C ASP A 239 6.58 -11.34 6.50
N ASN A 240 7.46 -11.41 7.50
CA ASN A 240 7.49 -10.49 8.66
C ASN A 240 6.21 -10.47 9.52
N SER A 241 5.30 -11.41 9.29
CA SER A 241 4.06 -11.58 10.06
C SER A 241 4.12 -12.88 10.86
N GLN A 242 3.36 -12.92 11.95
CA GLN A 242 3.30 -14.09 12.83
C GLN A 242 1.86 -14.32 13.29
N GLY A 243 1.37 -15.53 13.07
CA GLY A 243 0.20 -16.09 13.74
C GLY A 243 0.63 -16.92 14.95
N SER A 244 -0.24 -17.01 15.95
CA SER A 244 -0.03 -17.90 17.09
C SER A 244 -1.32 -18.63 17.41
N LEU A 245 -1.21 -19.90 17.78
CA LEU A 245 -2.31 -20.67 18.32
C LEU A 245 -1.88 -21.41 19.58
N GLU A 246 -2.84 -21.59 20.48
CA GLU A 246 -2.67 -22.43 21.66
C GLU A 246 -3.13 -23.85 21.33
N VAL A 247 -2.26 -24.82 21.58
CA VAL A 247 -2.50 -26.26 21.40
C VAL A 247 -2.65 -26.88 22.78
N SER A 248 -3.77 -27.56 23.02
CA SER A 248 -4.07 -28.18 24.30
C SER A 248 -4.68 -29.57 24.14
N LYS A 249 -4.56 -30.39 25.18
CA LYS A 249 -4.96 -31.81 25.16
C LYS A 249 -6.41 -32.09 24.81
N GLY A 250 -7.30 -31.16 25.13
CA GLY A 250 -8.75 -31.28 24.90
C GLY A 250 -9.20 -30.93 23.49
N LEU A 251 -8.32 -30.44 22.62
CA LEU A 251 -8.68 -30.13 21.23
C LEU A 251 -8.88 -31.41 20.42
N THR A 252 -9.75 -31.37 19.42
CA THR A 252 -9.78 -32.38 18.35
C THR A 252 -8.85 -32.00 17.19
N LEU A 253 -8.55 -32.94 16.30
CA LEU A 253 -7.80 -32.64 15.06
C LEU A 253 -8.51 -31.60 14.18
N ALA A 254 -9.85 -31.65 14.09
CA ALA A 254 -10.61 -30.61 13.41
C ALA A 254 -10.35 -29.23 14.01
N GLN A 255 -10.43 -29.12 15.34
CA GLN A 255 -10.22 -27.85 16.04
C GLN A 255 -8.79 -27.35 15.93
N LEU A 256 -7.80 -28.26 15.92
CA LEU A 256 -6.41 -27.91 15.66
C LEU A 256 -6.25 -27.36 14.23
N ASN A 257 -6.82 -28.04 13.23
CA ASN A 257 -6.80 -27.60 11.83
C ASN A 257 -7.44 -26.22 11.66
N ASP A 258 -8.60 -25.98 12.30
CA ASP A 258 -9.28 -24.69 12.24
C ASP A 258 -8.47 -23.57 12.88
N ARG A 259 -7.76 -23.86 13.99
CA ARG A 259 -6.85 -22.90 14.62
C ARG A 259 -5.62 -22.61 13.77
N ILE A 260 -5.06 -23.61 13.09
CA ILE A 260 -3.97 -23.40 12.12
C ILE A 260 -4.45 -22.51 10.98
N LYS A 261 -5.61 -22.82 10.39
CA LYS A 261 -6.24 -21.99 9.36
C LYS A 261 -6.45 -20.56 9.84
N GLY A 262 -6.96 -20.38 11.06
CA GLY A 262 -7.18 -19.08 11.67
C GLY A 262 -5.90 -18.29 11.97
N ALA A 263 -4.78 -18.96 12.27
CA ALA A 263 -3.49 -18.30 12.49
C ALA A 263 -2.78 -17.90 11.18
N MET A 264 -3.10 -18.58 10.07
CA MET A 264 -2.63 -18.19 8.73
C MET A 264 -3.44 -17.03 8.15
N THR A 265 -4.74 -16.98 8.43
CA THR A 265 -5.59 -15.84 8.09
C THR A 265 -5.55 -14.77 9.18
N LYS A 266 -6.16 -13.61 8.96
CA LYS A 266 -6.31 -12.61 10.03
C LYS A 266 -7.40 -13.04 11.00
N ASP A 267 -7.11 -13.01 12.29
CA ASP A 267 -8.14 -13.09 13.33
C ASP A 267 -8.91 -11.75 13.46
N GLN A 268 -9.95 -11.73 14.30
CA GLN A 268 -10.79 -10.54 14.52
C GLN A 268 -10.04 -9.35 15.15
N LEU A 269 -8.82 -9.57 15.66
CA LEU A 269 -7.94 -8.58 16.27
C LEU A 269 -6.80 -8.15 15.33
N GLY A 270 -6.74 -8.72 14.12
CA GLY A 270 -5.75 -8.40 13.09
C GLY A 270 -4.42 -9.13 13.24
N HIS A 271 -4.32 -10.13 14.11
CA HIS A 271 -3.15 -11.00 14.25
C HIS A 271 -3.23 -12.18 13.28
N GLY A 272 -2.07 -12.67 12.80
CA GLY A 272 -1.98 -13.73 11.79
C GLY A 272 -1.07 -13.36 10.62
N LEU A 273 -0.89 -14.29 9.67
CA LEU A 273 -0.03 -14.04 8.49
C LEU A 273 -0.68 -13.14 7.43
N ASN A 274 -2.02 -13.01 7.43
CA ASN A 274 -2.76 -12.22 6.44
C ASN A 274 -2.50 -12.66 4.99
N PHE A 275 -2.20 -13.93 4.78
CA PHE A 275 -2.06 -14.48 3.44
C PHE A 275 -3.44 -14.87 2.93
N GLU A 276 -4.06 -13.96 2.15
CA GLU A 276 -5.33 -14.23 1.46
C GLU A 276 -5.21 -15.50 0.60
N GLY A 277 -6.21 -16.37 0.64
CA GLY A 277 -6.18 -17.66 -0.05
C GLY A 277 -5.46 -18.80 0.69
N SER A 278 -4.89 -18.56 1.87
CA SER A 278 -4.25 -19.63 2.66
C SER A 278 -5.25 -20.67 3.15
N GLU A 279 -4.83 -21.93 3.14
CA GLU A 279 -5.69 -23.04 3.53
C GLU A 279 -4.95 -24.06 4.40
N SER A 280 -5.68 -24.64 5.36
CA SER A 280 -5.30 -25.84 6.09
C SER A 280 -6.42 -26.87 5.96
N VAL A 281 -6.08 -28.05 5.48
CA VAL A 281 -7.03 -29.15 5.22
C VAL A 281 -6.58 -30.39 5.99
N LEU A 282 -7.45 -30.89 6.85
CA LEU A 282 -7.34 -32.22 7.43
C LEU A 282 -7.91 -33.25 6.45
N SER A 283 -7.11 -34.25 6.07
CA SER A 283 -7.58 -35.36 5.25
C SER A 283 -8.04 -36.51 6.15
N THR A 284 -9.27 -36.97 5.95
CA THR A 284 -9.88 -38.07 6.73
C THR A 284 -10.02 -39.37 5.93
N GLY A 285 -9.57 -39.41 4.68
CA GLY A 285 -9.73 -40.57 3.80
C GLY A 285 -8.64 -40.70 2.73
N GLY A 286 -8.50 -41.90 2.19
CA GLY A 286 -7.47 -42.25 1.21
C GLY A 286 -6.07 -42.37 1.82
N GLU A 287 -5.05 -42.32 0.97
CA GLU A 287 -3.64 -42.48 1.38
C GLU A 287 -3.10 -41.34 2.27
N ARG A 288 -3.86 -40.24 2.38
CA ARG A 288 -3.49 -39.04 3.15
C ARG A 288 -4.27 -38.92 4.46
N ALA A 289 -5.07 -39.93 4.81
CA ALA A 289 -5.89 -39.91 6.01
C ALA A 289 -5.04 -39.67 7.28
N GLY A 290 -5.54 -38.80 8.17
CA GLY A 290 -4.84 -38.42 9.40
C GLY A 290 -3.74 -37.37 9.20
N GLN A 291 -3.62 -36.73 8.03
CA GLN A 291 -2.65 -35.67 7.78
C GLN A 291 -3.31 -34.31 7.63
N ILE A 292 -2.63 -33.27 8.11
CA ILE A 292 -2.96 -31.88 7.83
C ILE A 292 -2.05 -31.39 6.71
N THR A 293 -2.64 -30.86 5.64
CA THR A 293 -1.92 -30.15 4.57
C THR A 293 -2.17 -28.67 4.72
N VAL A 294 -1.09 -27.91 4.81
CA VAL A 294 -1.08 -26.45 4.89
C VAL A 294 -0.58 -25.92 3.55
N THR A 295 -1.37 -25.06 2.92
CA THR A 295 -1.04 -24.39 1.66
C THR A 295 -1.01 -22.89 1.90
N SER A 296 0.11 -22.27 1.55
CA SER A 296 0.21 -20.81 1.58
C SER A 296 -0.74 -20.18 0.58
N GLY A 297 -1.35 -19.05 0.94
CA GLY A 297 -2.18 -18.27 0.02
C GLY A 297 -1.38 -17.42 -0.97
N ARG A 298 -0.05 -17.33 -0.76
CA ARG A 298 0.86 -16.58 -1.63
C ARG A 298 1.79 -17.52 -2.39
N ASN A 299 2.02 -17.21 -3.66
CA ASN A 299 2.96 -17.95 -4.50
C ASN A 299 4.38 -17.44 -4.28
N GLY A 300 5.37 -18.33 -4.45
CA GLY A 300 6.77 -17.94 -4.43
C GLY A 300 7.36 -17.66 -3.05
N VAL A 301 8.51 -16.98 -3.01
CA VAL A 301 9.29 -16.76 -1.79
C VAL A 301 8.47 -15.98 -0.74
N LEU A 302 7.57 -15.09 -1.19
CA LEU A 302 6.59 -14.37 -0.37
C LEU A 302 5.42 -15.24 0.14
N GLY A 303 5.55 -16.56 0.07
CA GLY A 303 4.58 -17.51 0.57
C GLY A 303 5.15 -18.51 1.56
N ARG A 304 6.41 -18.37 1.98
CA ARG A 304 7.04 -19.31 2.91
C ARG A 304 6.37 -19.26 4.27
N VAL A 305 6.02 -20.44 4.78
CA VAL A 305 5.43 -20.61 6.10
C VAL A 305 6.39 -21.42 6.94
N SER A 306 6.53 -21.07 8.21
CA SER A 306 7.34 -21.87 9.15
C SER A 306 6.62 -22.05 10.46
N PHE A 307 6.68 -23.27 10.99
CA PHE A 307 6.13 -23.62 12.29
C PHE A 307 7.23 -23.58 13.34
N THR A 308 7.02 -22.79 14.39
CA THR A 308 7.97 -22.63 15.49
C THR A 308 7.26 -22.74 16.84
N GLY A 309 7.92 -23.29 17.86
CA GLY A 309 7.30 -23.59 19.15
C GLY A 309 8.24 -24.41 20.02
N SER A 310 7.68 -25.16 20.98
CA SER A 310 8.48 -26.15 21.70
C SER A 310 8.96 -27.25 20.74
N GLU A 311 10.17 -27.76 20.98
CA GLU A 311 10.79 -28.76 20.11
C GLU A 311 9.92 -30.03 20.00
N ASP A 312 9.36 -30.49 21.12
CA ASP A 312 8.54 -31.70 21.16
C ASP A 312 7.22 -31.51 20.39
N LEU A 313 6.60 -30.33 20.47
CA LEU A 313 5.36 -30.03 19.75
C LEU A 313 5.59 -29.95 18.23
N VAL A 314 6.65 -29.27 17.80
CA VAL A 314 6.98 -29.15 16.37
C VAL A 314 7.32 -30.53 15.79
N LYS A 315 8.07 -31.36 16.52
CA LYS A 315 8.37 -32.74 16.13
C LYS A 315 7.11 -33.62 16.07
N ALA A 316 6.21 -33.51 17.04
CA ALA A 316 4.97 -34.28 17.08
C ALA A 316 4.05 -33.96 15.89
N LEU A 317 3.99 -32.70 15.48
CA LEU A 317 3.24 -32.26 14.30
C LEU A 317 3.94 -32.67 12.99
N GLY A 318 5.27 -32.63 12.94
CA GLY A 318 6.07 -33.18 11.84
C GLY A 318 5.75 -32.57 10.48
N PHE A 319 5.60 -31.25 10.39
CA PHE A 319 5.37 -30.58 9.11
C PHE A 319 6.63 -30.61 8.23
N GLU A 320 6.45 -31.11 7.01
CA GLU A 320 7.50 -31.17 5.98
C GLU A 320 7.02 -30.48 4.70
N VAL A 321 7.94 -29.82 4.00
CA VAL A 321 7.66 -29.19 2.70
C VAL A 321 7.48 -30.29 1.65
N VAL A 322 6.30 -30.33 1.04
CA VAL A 322 5.95 -31.28 -0.03
C VAL A 322 6.10 -30.62 -1.40
N THR A 323 5.77 -29.34 -1.49
CA THR A 323 5.93 -28.53 -2.70
C THR A 323 6.66 -27.26 -2.31
N GLU A 324 7.85 -27.04 -2.89
CA GLU A 324 8.60 -25.80 -2.69
C GLU A 324 7.89 -24.62 -3.37
N PRO A 325 7.92 -23.43 -2.77
CA PRO A 325 7.35 -22.26 -3.40
C PRO A 325 8.21 -21.81 -4.58
N GLU A 326 7.58 -21.60 -5.74
CA GLU A 326 8.23 -21.05 -6.94
C GLU A 326 7.63 -19.68 -7.27
N ASP A 327 8.49 -18.70 -7.55
CA ASP A 327 8.05 -17.35 -7.92
C ASP A 327 7.38 -17.36 -9.31
N PRO A 328 6.24 -16.68 -9.47
CA PRO A 328 5.67 -16.46 -10.79
C PRO A 328 6.58 -15.56 -11.62
N ILE A 329 6.65 -15.84 -12.92
CA ILE A 329 7.32 -14.94 -13.87
C ILE A 329 6.24 -14.14 -14.59
N TYR A 330 6.32 -12.82 -14.49
CA TYR A 330 5.43 -11.90 -15.16
C TYR A 330 6.07 -11.36 -16.44
N SER A 331 5.27 -11.23 -17.49
CA SER A 331 5.57 -10.43 -18.66
C SER A 331 4.86 -9.09 -18.49
N VAL A 332 5.61 -8.00 -18.62
CA VAL A 332 5.08 -6.63 -18.53
C VAL A 332 5.30 -5.97 -19.88
N ALA A 333 4.23 -5.45 -20.47
CA ALA A 333 4.31 -4.63 -21.67
C ALA A 333 3.80 -3.22 -21.41
N VAL A 334 4.58 -2.26 -21.90
CA VAL A 334 4.29 -0.84 -21.84
C VAL A 334 4.18 -0.32 -23.26
N THR A 335 3.05 0.30 -23.59
CA THR A 335 2.80 0.89 -24.90
C THR A 335 2.54 2.37 -24.73
N ASN A 336 3.32 3.23 -25.41
CA ASN A 336 3.01 4.66 -25.45
C ASN A 336 1.71 4.86 -26.26
N ILE A 337 0.63 5.30 -25.61
CA ILE A 337 -0.67 5.55 -26.24
C ILE A 337 -0.95 7.02 -26.52
N GLY A 338 -0.12 7.93 -25.99
CA GLY A 338 -0.18 9.36 -26.28
C GLY A 338 0.27 9.74 -27.70
N VAL A 339 0.86 8.79 -28.45
CA VAL A 339 1.18 8.94 -29.89
C VAL A 339 0.12 8.30 -30.80
N PRO A 340 -0.02 8.76 -32.06
CA PRO A 340 -0.94 8.17 -33.03
C PRO A 340 -0.73 6.66 -33.18
N TYR A 341 -1.80 5.93 -33.50
CA TYR A 341 -1.80 4.45 -33.52
C TYR A 341 -0.64 3.82 -34.33
N GLY A 342 -0.24 4.44 -35.46
CA GLY A 342 0.84 3.94 -36.32
C GLY A 342 2.26 4.14 -35.77
N GLU A 343 2.43 4.95 -34.72
CA GLU A 343 3.73 5.28 -34.10
C GLU A 343 3.90 4.64 -32.72
N ARG A 344 2.88 3.92 -32.23
CA ARG A 344 2.92 3.28 -30.92
C ARG A 344 3.97 2.18 -30.89
N GLN A 345 4.89 2.27 -29.94
CA GLN A 345 5.86 1.23 -29.65
C GLN A 345 5.49 0.53 -28.34
N THR A 346 5.56 -0.79 -28.36
CA THR A 346 5.36 -1.63 -27.17
C THR A 346 6.71 -2.20 -26.76
N LEU A 347 7.13 -1.88 -25.54
CA LEU A 347 8.30 -2.47 -24.90
C LEU A 347 7.83 -3.55 -23.94
N THR A 348 8.45 -4.72 -23.99
CA THR A 348 8.10 -5.87 -23.16
C THR A 348 9.33 -6.38 -22.42
N THR A 349 9.17 -6.73 -21.15
CA THR A 349 10.21 -7.38 -20.33
C THR A 349 9.60 -8.45 -19.43
N GLN A 350 10.46 -9.27 -18.83
CA GLN A 350 10.06 -10.35 -17.92
C GLN A 350 10.70 -10.15 -16.56
N VAL A 351 9.93 -10.37 -15.50
CA VAL A 351 10.40 -10.22 -14.11
C VAL A 351 9.82 -11.28 -13.20
N SER A 352 10.63 -11.74 -12.25
CA SER A 352 10.26 -12.76 -11.25
C SER A 352 9.64 -12.16 -9.98
N GLY A 353 9.29 -10.87 -10.01
CA GLY A 353 8.82 -10.12 -8.86
C GLY A 353 7.92 -8.96 -9.28
N HIS A 354 7.53 -8.12 -8.31
CA HIS A 354 6.44 -7.14 -8.45
C HIS A 354 6.91 -5.73 -8.86
N ARG A 355 8.19 -5.57 -9.22
CA ARG A 355 8.78 -4.29 -9.62
C ARG A 355 9.57 -4.47 -10.90
N VAL A 356 9.43 -3.53 -11.82
CA VAL A 356 10.08 -3.57 -13.12
C VAL A 356 10.57 -2.18 -13.53
N GLY A 357 11.86 -2.08 -13.83
CA GLY A 357 12.48 -0.86 -14.35
C GLY A 357 12.86 -1.00 -15.83
N GLY A 358 13.17 0.14 -16.46
CA GLY A 358 13.75 0.18 -17.81
C GLY A 358 12.76 0.10 -18.97
N LEU A 359 11.45 0.06 -18.69
CA LEU A 359 10.40 0.18 -19.72
C LEU A 359 10.04 1.64 -20.02
N ILE A 360 10.15 2.52 -19.02
CA ILE A 360 10.03 3.97 -19.15
C ILE A 360 11.24 4.57 -18.44
N GLU A 361 11.94 5.49 -19.09
CA GLU A 361 13.14 6.11 -18.54
C GLU A 361 12.79 6.94 -17.28
N GLY A 362 13.56 6.75 -16.20
CA GLY A 362 13.34 7.42 -14.92
C GLY A 362 12.16 6.90 -14.09
N ILE A 363 11.46 5.86 -14.55
CA ILE A 363 10.28 5.30 -13.86
C ILE A 363 10.44 3.80 -13.64
N GLU A 364 10.18 3.38 -12.41
CA GLU A 364 10.04 1.99 -12.02
C GLU A 364 8.56 1.69 -11.78
N LEU A 365 8.03 0.69 -12.48
CA LEU A 365 6.66 0.26 -12.29
C LEU A 365 6.60 -0.75 -11.16
N ALA A 366 5.67 -0.56 -10.23
CA ALA A 366 5.32 -1.53 -9.22
C ALA A 366 3.93 -2.06 -9.54
N PHE A 367 3.72 -3.36 -9.43
CA PHE A 367 2.41 -3.96 -9.62
C PHE A 367 2.10 -4.91 -8.48
N GLU A 368 0.83 -4.99 -8.08
CA GLU A 368 0.40 -6.02 -7.15
C GLU A 368 0.20 -7.32 -7.94
N PRO A 369 0.82 -8.45 -7.55
CA PRO A 369 0.62 -9.70 -8.25
C PRO A 369 -0.88 -10.06 -8.22
N PRO A 370 -1.47 -10.49 -9.34
CA PRO A 370 -2.90 -10.79 -9.40
C PRO A 370 -3.24 -11.87 -8.37
N GLN A 371 -4.19 -11.57 -7.49
CA GLN A 371 -4.60 -12.47 -6.39
C GLN A 371 -5.22 -13.78 -6.88
N VAL A 372 -5.61 -13.85 -8.15
CA VAL A 372 -6.13 -15.06 -8.80
C VAL A 372 -5.18 -15.40 -9.93
N ALA A 373 -4.61 -16.61 -9.89
CA ALA A 373 -3.55 -17.06 -10.77
C ALA A 373 -3.89 -17.11 -12.28
N HIS A 374 -5.01 -16.58 -12.76
CA HIS A 374 -5.55 -16.88 -14.11
C HIS A 374 -6.17 -15.69 -14.85
N VAL A 375 -5.82 -14.43 -14.52
CA VAL A 375 -6.43 -13.27 -15.19
C VAL A 375 -5.35 -12.38 -15.79
N GLU A 376 -5.37 -12.22 -17.12
CA GLU A 376 -4.72 -11.08 -17.79
C GLU A 376 -5.21 -9.80 -17.12
N SER A 377 -4.33 -9.02 -16.51
CA SER A 377 -4.75 -7.76 -15.89
C SER A 377 -5.40 -6.90 -16.97
N THR A 378 -6.56 -6.30 -16.70
CA THR A 378 -7.08 -5.23 -17.57
C THR A 378 -5.99 -4.17 -17.71
N PRO A 379 -5.58 -3.79 -18.94
CA PRO A 379 -4.49 -2.83 -19.12
C PRO A 379 -4.81 -1.54 -18.36
N ALA A 380 -3.91 -1.11 -17.48
CA ALA A 380 -4.05 0.17 -16.80
C ALA A 380 -3.39 1.27 -17.63
N VAL A 381 -3.94 2.47 -17.57
CA VAL A 381 -3.36 3.66 -18.17
C VAL A 381 -2.54 4.38 -17.10
N LEU A 382 -1.27 4.56 -17.39
CA LEU A 382 -0.32 5.36 -16.63
C LEU A 382 -0.09 6.69 -17.36
N GLY A 383 -0.61 7.77 -16.79
CA GLY A 383 -0.38 9.13 -17.27
C GLY A 383 0.83 9.74 -16.58
N ILE A 384 1.84 10.14 -17.35
CA ILE A 384 3.05 10.80 -16.86
C ILE A 384 3.02 12.24 -17.32
N THR A 385 2.91 13.15 -16.35
CA THR A 385 2.84 14.60 -16.57
C THR A 385 3.89 15.33 -15.76
N ILE A 386 4.30 16.51 -16.20
CA ILE A 386 5.15 17.40 -15.39
C ILE A 386 4.26 18.08 -14.33
N GLY A 387 4.70 18.08 -13.07
CA GLY A 387 4.05 18.76 -11.94
C GLY A 387 4.68 20.07 -11.47
#